data_AF-A0A2D8EMG8-F1
#
_entry.id   AF-A0A2D8EMG8-F1
#
_cell.length_a   1.000
_cell.length_b   1.000
_cell.length_c   1.000
_cell.angle_alpha   90.00
_cell.angle_beta   90.00
_cell.angle_gamma   90.00
#
_symmetry.space_group_name_H-M   'P 1'
#
loop_
_entity.id
_entity.type
_entity.pdbx_description
1 polymer ?
#
loop_
_entity_poly.entity_id
_entity_poly.type
_entity_poly.pdbx_seq_one_letter_code
_entity_poly.pdbx_strand_id
1 'polypeptide(L)'
;MTSHPIRMIRTGACAGMVALALAGSAAAQELVYTPVNPSFGGNPFNSAHLLGIANAQDDTEAPSSASGDPQADLFIRQLQSRLLSGLASEVANAIFGEDPQDYGRVVFGDQTVEFVRGLDSITLTIFDATTGTTTEVVVPIFTTGG
;
A
#
# COMPACT_ATOMS: atom_id res chain seq x y z
N MET A 1 85.65 -22.56 13.92
CA MET A 1 85.86 -21.15 13.55
C MET A 1 85.96 -21.13 12.03
N THR A 2 85.07 -20.53 11.25
CA THR A 2 84.38 -19.24 11.42
C THR A 2 83.04 -19.24 10.65
N SER A 3 82.00 -18.73 11.31
CA SER A 3 80.67 -18.40 10.79
C SER A 3 80.72 -17.35 9.67
N HIS A 4 79.73 -17.27 8.77
CA HIS A 4 79.24 -16.05 8.07
C HIS A 4 77.93 -16.35 7.27
N PRO A 5 77.05 -15.35 6.99
CA PRO A 5 75.69 -15.34 7.53
C PRO A 5 74.55 -15.34 6.49
N ILE A 6 73.36 -15.67 7.01
CA ILE A 6 72.04 -15.67 6.36
C ILE A 6 71.70 -14.25 5.86
N ARG A 7 71.40 -14.13 4.56
CA ARG A 7 71.10 -12.85 3.89
C ARG A 7 69.62 -12.50 4.08
N MET A 8 69.41 -11.44 4.85
CA MET A 8 68.16 -10.85 5.30
C MET A 8 67.27 -10.35 4.14
N ILE A 9 66.05 -10.90 4.03
CA ILE A 9 64.96 -10.39 3.18
C ILE A 9 64.47 -9.07 3.79
N ARG A 10 64.85 -7.93 3.22
CA ARG A 10 64.37 -6.59 3.60
C ARG A 10 64.35 -5.68 2.37
N THR A 11 63.44 -5.92 1.43
CA THR A 11 63.29 -5.06 0.23
C THR A 11 61.84 -4.76 -0.15
N GLY A 12 60.87 -5.10 0.70
CA GLY A 12 59.45 -4.81 0.48
C GLY A 12 58.91 -3.55 1.17
N ALA A 13 59.66 -2.99 2.14
CA ALA A 13 59.13 -1.95 3.04
C ALA A 13 59.05 -0.55 2.41
N CYS A 14 59.92 -0.21 1.44
CA CYS A 14 59.97 1.13 0.86
C CYS A 14 58.90 1.37 -0.22
N ALA A 15 58.47 0.33 -0.96
CA ALA A 15 57.44 0.46 -1.99
C ALA A 15 56.04 0.70 -1.41
N GLY A 16 55.71 0.08 -0.28
CA GLY A 16 54.43 0.30 0.41
C GLY A 16 54.29 1.70 1.02
N MET A 17 55.40 2.31 1.43
CA MET A 17 55.40 3.65 2.05
C MET A 17 55.15 4.77 1.03
N VAL A 18 55.58 4.59 -0.22
CA VAL A 18 55.30 5.55 -1.31
C VAL A 18 53.83 5.47 -1.77
N ALA A 19 53.23 4.29 -1.80
CA ALA A 19 51.82 4.12 -2.16
C ALA A 19 50.86 4.77 -1.14
N LEU A 20 51.25 4.82 0.14
CA LEU A 20 50.46 5.47 1.20
C LEU A 20 50.56 7.01 1.14
N ALA A 21 51.68 7.55 0.65
CA ALA A 21 51.87 9.00 0.50
C ALA A 21 51.11 9.61 -0.70
N LEU A 22 50.65 8.76 -1.63
CA LEU A 22 49.82 9.14 -2.78
C LEU A 22 48.31 9.02 -2.50
N ALA A 23 47.92 8.59 -1.29
CA ALA A 23 46.52 8.59 -0.86
C ALA A 23 46.08 10.03 -0.59
N GLY A 24 45.55 10.69 -1.61
CA GLY A 24 44.96 12.03 -1.49
C GLY A 24 43.81 12.06 -0.50
N SER A 25 43.63 13.21 0.16
CA SER A 25 42.53 13.46 1.10
C SER A 25 41.19 13.25 0.39
N ALA A 26 40.35 12.34 0.92
CA ALA A 26 38.99 12.18 0.43
C ALA A 26 38.19 13.44 0.74
N ALA A 27 37.66 14.10 -0.30
CA ALA A 27 36.78 15.25 -0.14
C ALA A 27 35.40 14.77 0.32
N ALA A 28 35.13 14.87 1.62
CA ALA A 28 33.81 14.65 2.18
C ALA A 28 33.20 16.02 2.57
N GLN A 29 31.93 16.22 2.24
CA GLN A 29 31.16 17.39 2.65
C GLN A 29 30.04 16.96 3.60
N GLU A 30 29.62 17.88 4.47
CA GLU A 30 28.50 17.65 5.36
C GLU A 30 27.20 17.51 4.57
N LEU A 31 26.40 16.50 4.90
CA LEU A 31 25.05 16.37 4.40
C LEU A 31 24.11 17.10 5.35
N VAL A 32 23.72 18.32 4.98
CA VAL A 32 22.69 19.08 5.70
C VAL A 32 21.33 18.76 5.08
N TYR A 33 20.42 18.22 5.88
CA TYR A 33 19.04 17.99 5.46
C TYR A 33 18.22 19.28 5.62
N THR A 34 17.58 19.71 4.53
CA THR A 34 16.60 20.78 4.54
C THR A 34 15.26 20.22 4.06
N PRO A 35 14.20 20.28 4.87
CA PRO A 35 12.87 19.85 4.45
C PRO A 35 12.39 20.63 3.22
N VAL A 36 11.72 19.96 2.29
CA VAL A 36 11.13 20.63 1.11
C VAL A 36 9.89 21.43 1.50
N ASN A 37 9.13 20.94 2.48
CA ASN A 37 7.91 21.55 2.94
C ASN A 37 8.20 22.75 3.88
N PRO A 38 7.70 23.96 3.56
CA PRO A 38 7.85 25.16 4.38
C PRO A 38 7.46 24.99 5.85
N SER A 39 6.44 24.18 6.14
CA SER A 39 5.93 23.94 7.50
C SER A 39 6.96 23.31 8.43
N PHE A 40 8.01 22.70 7.88
CA PHE A 40 9.10 22.07 8.64
C PHE A 40 10.41 22.88 8.56
N GLY A 41 10.37 24.15 8.16
CA GLY A 41 11.56 24.99 8.01
C GLY A 41 12.21 24.93 6.62
N GLY A 42 11.47 24.42 5.63
CA GLY A 42 11.87 24.44 4.22
C GLY A 42 11.72 25.80 3.54
N ASN A 43 12.02 25.84 2.24
CA ASN A 43 11.92 27.07 1.46
C ASN A 43 10.44 27.53 1.34
N PRO A 44 10.05 28.74 1.83
CA PRO A 44 8.68 29.23 1.78
C PRO A 44 8.12 29.41 0.35
N PHE A 45 8.97 29.55 -0.66
CA PHE A 45 8.54 29.64 -2.06
C PHE A 45 7.94 28.32 -2.58
N ASN A 46 8.14 27.19 -1.90
CA ASN A 46 7.56 25.91 -2.29
C ASN A 46 6.05 25.78 -1.96
N SER A 47 5.49 26.69 -1.16
CA SER A 47 4.12 26.58 -0.64
C SER A 47 3.07 26.41 -1.74
N ALA A 48 3.06 27.29 -2.74
CA ALA A 48 2.05 27.30 -3.79
C ALA A 48 2.14 26.04 -4.68
N HIS A 49 3.35 25.56 -4.97
CA HIS A 49 3.57 24.36 -5.76
C HIS A 49 3.09 23.10 -5.03
N LEU A 50 3.46 22.95 -3.75
CA LEU A 50 3.06 21.79 -2.94
C LEU A 50 1.54 21.77 -2.72
N LEU A 51 0.90 22.92 -2.50
CA LEU A 51 -0.55 23.02 -2.43
C LEU A 51 -1.22 22.71 -3.77
N GLY A 52 -0.64 23.14 -4.89
CA GLY A 52 -1.17 22.82 -6.22
C GLY A 52 -1.14 21.32 -6.51
N ILE A 53 -0.06 20.63 -6.14
CA ILE A 53 0.03 19.16 -6.27
C ILE A 53 -0.99 18.48 -5.36
N ALA A 54 -1.13 18.94 -4.11
CA ALA A 54 -2.08 18.37 -3.16
C ALA A 54 -3.53 18.48 -3.66
N ASN A 55 -3.94 19.67 -4.16
CA ASN A 55 -5.28 19.86 -4.72
C ASN A 55 -5.52 19.04 -5.99
N ALA A 56 -4.49 18.83 -6.82
CA ALA A 56 -4.62 17.99 -8.02
C ALA A 56 -4.76 16.49 -7.71
N GLN A 57 -4.51 16.09 -6.47
CA GLN A 57 -4.66 14.71 -5.98
C GLN A 57 -5.84 14.57 -5.01
N ASP A 58 -6.56 15.66 -4.70
CA ASP A 58 -7.67 15.62 -3.77
C ASP A 58 -8.96 15.22 -4.48
N ASP A 59 -9.34 13.95 -4.34
CA ASP A 59 -10.60 13.39 -4.85
C ASP A 59 -11.74 13.49 -3.81
N THR A 60 -11.55 14.26 -2.73
CA THR A 60 -12.54 14.37 -1.64
C THR A 60 -13.67 15.32 -2.01
N GLU A 61 -14.85 14.77 -2.31
CA GLU A 61 -16.06 15.56 -2.52
C GLU A 61 -16.78 15.88 -1.20
N ALA A 62 -17.43 17.05 -1.16
CA ALA A 62 -18.27 17.40 -0.03
C ALA A 62 -19.41 16.37 0.10
N PRO A 63 -19.74 15.89 1.32
CA PRO A 63 -20.84 14.95 1.49
C PRO A 63 -22.12 15.58 0.94
N SER A 64 -22.79 14.89 0.03
CA SER A 64 -24.06 15.35 -0.54
C SER A 64 -25.05 15.56 0.60
N SER A 65 -25.37 16.81 0.91
CA SER A 65 -26.42 17.15 1.85
C SER A 65 -27.75 16.75 1.23
N ALA A 66 -28.18 15.51 1.47
CA ALA A 66 -29.51 15.05 1.13
C ALA A 66 -30.50 15.97 1.84
N SER A 67 -31.25 16.73 1.06
CA SER A 67 -32.34 17.62 1.50
C SER A 67 -33.59 16.79 1.84
N GLY A 68 -33.44 15.81 2.73
CA GLY A 68 -34.49 14.94 3.27
C GLY A 68 -34.77 15.22 4.74
N ASP A 69 -35.93 14.78 5.24
CA ASP A 69 -36.24 14.79 6.68
C ASP A 69 -35.15 14.02 7.43
N PRO A 70 -34.37 14.68 8.32
CA PRO A 70 -33.23 14.07 8.98
C PRO A 70 -33.58 12.77 9.72
N GLN A 71 -34.80 12.64 10.23
CA GLN A 71 -35.24 11.45 10.96
C GLN A 71 -35.58 10.28 10.04
N ALA A 72 -36.24 10.55 8.90
CA ALA A 72 -36.49 9.53 7.89
C ALA A 72 -35.18 9.04 7.27
N ASP A 73 -34.24 9.95 6.97
CA ASP A 73 -32.94 9.60 6.41
C ASP A 73 -32.07 8.80 7.40
N LEU A 74 -32.13 9.11 8.69
CA LEU A 74 -31.45 8.32 9.72
C LEU A 74 -32.03 6.92 9.85
N PHE A 75 -33.37 6.79 9.81
CA PHE A 75 -34.03 5.49 9.83
C PHE A 75 -33.68 4.65 8.61
N ILE A 76 -33.74 5.23 7.40
CA ILE A 76 -33.40 4.54 6.16
C ILE A 76 -31.93 4.10 6.18
N ARG A 77 -31.00 4.95 6.64
CA ARG A 77 -29.58 4.58 6.79
C ARG A 77 -29.38 3.44 7.79
N GLN A 78 -30.10 3.44 8.92
CA GLN A 78 -30.04 2.35 9.91
C GLN A 78 -30.64 1.05 9.37
N LEU A 79 -31.70 1.12 8.56
CA LEU A 79 -32.29 -0.04 7.93
C LEU A 79 -31.34 -0.61 6.86
N GLN A 80 -30.82 0.24 5.98
CA GLN A 80 -29.87 -0.15 4.95
C GLN A 80 -28.61 -0.79 5.54
N SER A 81 -28.04 -0.23 6.61
CA SER A 81 -26.84 -0.80 7.24
C SER A 81 -27.11 -2.18 7.83
N ARG A 82 -28.26 -2.39 8.47
CA ARG A 82 -28.66 -3.70 8.99
C ARG A 82 -28.90 -4.72 7.88
N LEU A 83 -29.59 -4.33 6.81
CA LEU A 83 -29.84 -5.18 5.65
C LEU A 83 -28.52 -5.57 4.96
N LEU A 84 -27.63 -4.60 4.73
CA LEU A 84 -26.32 -4.84 4.14
C LEU A 84 -25.46 -5.75 5.03
N SER A 85 -25.49 -5.54 6.34
CA SER A 85 -24.74 -6.38 7.29
C SER A 85 -25.26 -7.81 7.32
N GLY A 86 -26.60 -7.99 7.29
CA GLY A 86 -27.24 -9.30 7.20
C GLY A 86 -26.88 -10.01 5.90
N LEU A 87 -26.97 -9.31 4.77
CA LEU A 87 -26.61 -9.83 3.45
C LEU A 87 -25.14 -10.21 3.37
N ALA A 88 -24.24 -9.34 3.86
CA ALA A 88 -22.81 -9.62 3.91
C ALA A 88 -22.53 -10.86 4.75
N SER A 89 -23.25 -11.06 5.85
CA SER A 89 -23.14 -12.25 6.69
C SER A 89 -23.66 -13.51 5.99
N GLU A 90 -24.77 -13.42 5.25
CA GLU A 90 -25.32 -14.54 4.47
C GLU A 90 -24.39 -14.93 3.32
N VAL A 91 -23.87 -13.96 2.57
CA VAL A 91 -22.87 -14.17 1.52
C VAL A 91 -21.58 -14.75 2.10
N ALA A 92 -21.09 -14.20 3.21
CA ALA A 92 -19.91 -14.73 3.89
C ALA A 92 -20.14 -16.16 4.38
N ASN A 93 -21.32 -16.51 4.90
CA ASN A 93 -21.64 -17.87 5.31
C ASN A 93 -21.78 -18.82 4.11
N ALA A 94 -22.34 -18.39 2.99
CA ALA A 94 -22.40 -19.19 1.77
C ALA A 94 -20.99 -19.47 1.19
N ILE A 95 -20.04 -18.56 1.43
CA ILE A 95 -18.66 -18.65 0.95
C ILE A 95 -17.73 -19.35 1.97
N PHE A 96 -17.92 -19.18 3.28
CA PHE A 96 -16.97 -19.64 4.29
C PHE A 96 -17.60 -20.49 5.40
N GLY A 97 -18.92 -20.72 5.35
CA GLY A 97 -19.65 -21.51 6.35
C GLY A 97 -19.46 -23.02 6.19
N GLU A 98 -20.26 -23.79 6.94
CA GLU A 98 -20.14 -25.25 7.03
C GLU A 98 -20.51 -25.99 5.73
N ASP A 99 -21.38 -25.41 4.89
CA ASP A 99 -21.76 -25.93 3.55
C ASP A 99 -21.36 -24.95 2.43
N PRO A 100 -20.06 -24.79 2.16
CA PRO A 100 -19.56 -23.83 1.19
C PRO A 100 -20.08 -24.14 -0.22
N GLN A 101 -20.67 -23.13 -0.88
CA GLN A 101 -21.06 -23.25 -2.29
C GLN A 101 -19.88 -22.87 -3.20
N ASP A 102 -19.78 -23.54 -4.34
CA ASP A 102 -18.74 -23.25 -5.35
C ASP A 102 -19.09 -22.04 -6.22
N TYR A 103 -20.38 -21.74 -6.35
CA TYR A 103 -20.85 -20.56 -7.07
C TYR A 103 -22.20 -20.12 -6.50
N GLY A 104 -22.53 -18.85 -6.71
CA GLY A 104 -23.84 -18.32 -6.33
C GLY A 104 -24.09 -16.93 -6.89
N ARG A 105 -25.36 -16.55 -6.94
CA ARG A 105 -25.82 -15.25 -7.40
C ARG A 105 -26.82 -14.68 -6.41
N VAL A 106 -26.59 -13.42 -6.04
CA VAL A 106 -27.41 -12.66 -5.10
C VAL A 106 -27.79 -11.35 -5.78
N VAL A 107 -29.08 -11.02 -5.79
CA VAL A 107 -29.58 -9.78 -6.41
C VAL A 107 -30.08 -8.86 -5.29
N PHE A 108 -29.59 -7.63 -5.29
CA PHE A 108 -29.94 -6.60 -4.31
C PHE A 108 -30.29 -5.29 -5.03
N GLY A 109 -31.59 -5.00 -5.14
CA GLY A 109 -32.05 -3.82 -5.90
C GLY A 109 -31.55 -3.87 -7.35
N ASP A 110 -30.82 -2.82 -7.74
CA ASP A 110 -30.21 -2.71 -9.06
C ASP A 110 -28.80 -3.33 -9.15
N GLN A 111 -28.30 -3.91 -8.06
CA GLN A 111 -27.00 -4.57 -8.02
C GLN A 111 -27.13 -6.10 -8.06
N THR A 112 -26.33 -6.76 -8.88
CA THR A 112 -26.20 -8.23 -8.93
C THR A 112 -24.80 -8.62 -8.49
N VAL A 113 -24.71 -9.45 -7.46
CA VAL A 113 -23.46 -9.99 -6.92
C VAL A 113 -23.38 -11.46 -7.29
N GLU A 114 -22.39 -11.84 -8.07
CA GLU A 114 -22.07 -13.23 -8.40
C GLU A 114 -20.76 -13.59 -7.70
N PHE A 115 -20.64 -14.82 -7.19
CA PHE A 115 -19.38 -15.31 -6.65
C PHE A 115 -19.07 -16.68 -7.24
N VAL A 116 -17.77 -16.91 -7.46
CA VAL A 116 -17.21 -18.19 -7.90
C VAL A 116 -16.00 -18.51 -7.05
N ARG A 117 -16.01 -19.69 -6.43
CA ARG A 117 -14.90 -20.23 -5.66
C ARG A 117 -13.97 -21.01 -6.60
N GLY A 118 -12.74 -20.56 -6.70
CA GLY A 118 -11.63 -21.31 -7.29
C GLY A 118 -10.87 -22.12 -6.25
N LEU A 119 -9.78 -22.76 -6.69
CA LEU A 119 -8.94 -23.58 -5.82
C LEU A 119 -8.15 -22.77 -4.78
N ASP A 120 -7.76 -21.53 -5.14
CA ASP A 120 -6.88 -20.68 -4.34
C ASP A 120 -7.50 -19.31 -3.99
N SER A 121 -8.64 -18.96 -4.61
CA SER A 121 -9.31 -17.68 -4.39
C SER A 121 -10.80 -17.76 -4.69
N ILE A 122 -11.56 -16.85 -4.09
CA ILE A 122 -12.97 -16.58 -4.44
C ILE A 122 -13.02 -15.27 -5.22
N THR A 123 -13.64 -15.29 -6.38
CA THR A 123 -13.90 -14.10 -7.19
C THR A 123 -15.34 -13.67 -6.99
N LEU A 124 -15.54 -12.41 -6.62
CA LEU A 124 -16.84 -11.75 -6.55
C LEU A 124 -16.97 -10.75 -7.70
N THR A 125 -18.07 -10.81 -8.43
CA THR A 125 -18.40 -9.89 -9.51
C THR A 125 -19.67 -9.15 -9.14
N ILE A 126 -19.57 -7.84 -8.96
CA ILE A 126 -20.67 -6.94 -8.61
C ILE A 126 -21.02 -6.11 -9.84
N PHE A 127 -22.22 -6.31 -10.37
CA PHE A 127 -22.76 -5.53 -11.47
C PHE A 127 -23.78 -4.53 -10.96
N ASP A 128 -23.65 -3.26 -11.31
CA ASP A 128 -24.61 -2.20 -11.01
C ASP A 128 -25.37 -1.82 -12.28
N ALA A 129 -26.69 -2.07 -12.31
CA ALA A 129 -27.54 -1.79 -13.45
C ALA A 129 -27.85 -0.30 -13.65
N THR A 130 -27.65 0.54 -12.64
CA THR A 130 -27.90 1.99 -12.70
C THR A 130 -26.76 2.72 -13.39
N THR A 131 -25.53 2.34 -13.07
CA THR A 131 -24.31 2.93 -13.64
C THR A 131 -23.75 2.13 -14.81
N GLY A 132 -24.14 0.86 -14.95
CA GLY A 132 -23.56 -0.10 -15.91
C GLY A 132 -22.15 -0.58 -15.53
N THR A 133 -21.68 -0.27 -14.32
CA THR A 133 -20.31 -0.60 -13.90
C THR A 133 -20.25 -2.02 -13.35
N THR A 134 -19.15 -2.72 -13.66
CA THR A 134 -18.82 -4.02 -13.06
C THR A 134 -17.59 -3.87 -12.18
N THR A 135 -17.68 -4.32 -10.93
CA THR A 135 -16.58 -4.34 -9.96
C THR A 135 -16.23 -5.79 -9.65
N GLU A 136 -14.96 -6.14 -9.84
CA GLU A 136 -14.43 -7.47 -9.52
C GLU A 136 -13.59 -7.40 -8.24
N VAL A 137 -13.85 -8.31 -7.30
CA VAL A 137 -13.12 -8.42 -6.03
C VAL A 137 -12.63 -9.85 -5.89
N VAL A 138 -11.32 -10.03 -5.78
CA VAL A 138 -10.69 -11.33 -5.62
C VAL A 138 -10.19 -11.48 -4.18
N VAL A 139 -10.70 -12.48 -3.48
CA VAL A 139 -10.35 -12.81 -2.09
C VAL A 139 -9.56 -14.13 -2.07
N PRO A 140 -8.28 -14.13 -1.68
CA PRO A 140 -7.52 -15.36 -1.53
C PRO A 140 -8.09 -16.24 -0.42
N ILE A 141 -8.16 -17.55 -0.63
CA ILE A 141 -8.47 -18.50 0.46
C ILE A 141 -7.17 -18.89 1.16
N PHE A 142 -7.06 -18.56 2.45
CA PHE A 142 -5.94 -19.04 3.26
C PHE A 142 -6.19 -20.50 3.60
N THR A 143 -5.50 -21.41 2.92
CA THR A 143 -5.34 -22.77 3.44
C THR A 143 -4.35 -22.68 4.60
N THR A 144 -4.83 -22.71 5.85
CA THR A 144 -3.95 -23.00 6.99
C THR A 144 -3.37 -24.39 6.74
N GLY A 145 -2.10 -24.43 6.30
CA GLY A 145 -1.35 -25.67 6.17
C GLY A 145 -1.26 -26.36 7.52
N GLY A 146 -1.45 -27.68 7.52
CA GLY A 146 -1.36 -28.54 8.70
C GLY A 146 0.04 -28.67 9.27
#